data_AF-A0A6N7CWV0-F1
#
_entry.id   AF-A0A6N7CWV0-F1
#
_cell.length_a   1.000
_cell.length_b   1.000
_cell.length_c   1.000
_cell.angle_alpha   90.00
_cell.angle_beta   90.00
_cell.angle_gamma   90.00
#
_symmetry.space_group_name_H-M   'P 1'
#
loop_
_entity.id
_entity.type
_entity.pdbx_description
1 polymer ?
#
loop_
_entity_poly.entity_id
_entity_poly.type
_entity_poly.pdbx_seq_one_letter_code
_entity_poly.pdbx_strand_id
1 'polypeptide(L)'
;MAKKTAPLLPATDELLRRFGERLRLARQRRRLTARQVAERAGMSLMTLRGLERGGAGVTMGAYLSVMQVLGIERDLDLLGQEDPVGRQLQDARLPSRVKAAPPAAITRESHSPAAQALSMDQLRNLLQGLTGDQLREVLASMPSAAAHVQIDPPSAPARQPPKRARPVTDAQNWIEEGGFASADDLARLIKAPPAPRARKAR
;
A
#
# COMPACT_ATOMS: atom_id res chain seq x y z
N MET A 1 0.05 -12.31 -39.13
CA MET A 1 -1.00 -12.58 -38.11
C MET A 1 -0.32 -12.70 -36.76
N ALA A 2 -0.84 -12.06 -35.71
CA ALA A 2 -0.25 -12.14 -34.37
C ALA A 2 -0.18 -13.61 -33.92
N LYS A 3 0.97 -14.03 -33.36
CA LYS A 3 1.12 -15.38 -32.79
C LYS A 3 0.04 -15.59 -31.74
N LYS A 4 -0.70 -16.69 -31.86
CA LYS A 4 -1.68 -17.11 -30.85
C LYS A 4 -0.94 -17.38 -29.54
N THR A 5 -1.21 -16.58 -28.51
CA THR A 5 -0.79 -16.86 -27.14
C THR A 5 -1.31 -18.22 -26.71
N ALA A 6 -0.58 -18.93 -25.85
CA ALA A 6 -1.06 -20.18 -25.28
C ALA A 6 -2.44 -20.00 -24.63
N PRO A 7 -3.35 -20.99 -24.75
CA PRO A 7 -4.66 -20.91 -24.12
C PRO A 7 -4.51 -20.79 -22.60
N LEU A 8 -5.40 -20.02 -21.98
CA LEU A 8 -5.44 -19.90 -20.52
C LEU A 8 -5.89 -21.23 -19.90
N LEU A 9 -5.36 -21.52 -18.71
CA LEU A 9 -5.89 -22.61 -17.88
C LEU A 9 -7.32 -22.28 -17.43
N PRO A 10 -8.18 -23.28 -17.17
CA PRO A 10 -9.58 -23.04 -16.81
C PRO A 10 -9.77 -22.11 -15.61
N ALA A 11 -8.91 -22.21 -14.59
CA ALA A 11 -8.98 -21.34 -13.42
C ALA A 11 -8.65 -19.88 -13.76
N THR A 12 -7.65 -19.65 -14.62
CA THR A 12 -7.26 -18.30 -15.07
C THR A 12 -8.29 -17.71 -16.04
N ASP A 13 -8.88 -18.54 -16.91
CA ASP A 13 -9.99 -18.12 -17.77
C ASP A 13 -11.19 -17.66 -16.96
N GLU A 14 -11.54 -18.38 -15.89
CA GLU A 14 -12.61 -18.00 -14.97
C GLU A 14 -12.31 -16.67 -14.25
N LEU A 15 -11.06 -16.41 -13.85
CA LEU A 15 -10.67 -15.10 -13.31
C LEU A 15 -10.92 -13.97 -14.31
N LEU A 16 -10.61 -14.21 -15.59
CA LEU A 16 -10.84 -13.25 -16.66
C LEU A 16 -12.33 -13.05 -16.97
N ARG A 17 -13.14 -14.12 -16.94
CA ARG A 17 -14.61 -14.05 -17.05
C ARG A 17 -15.21 -13.18 -15.95
N ARG A 18 -14.82 -13.42 -14.70
CA ARG A 18 -15.27 -12.62 -13.55
C ARG A 18 -14.85 -11.17 -13.69
N PHE A 19 -13.66 -10.90 -14.23
CA PHE A 19 -13.23 -9.54 -14.51
C PHE A 19 -14.11 -8.85 -15.55
N GLY A 20 -14.38 -9.52 -16.68
CA GLY A 20 -15.31 -9.02 -17.70
C GLY A 20 -16.71 -8.75 -17.14
N GLU A 21 -17.21 -9.63 -16.27
CA GLU A 21 -18.49 -9.43 -15.60
C GLU A 21 -18.49 -8.21 -14.67
N ARG A 22 -17.43 -7.99 -13.89
CA ARG A 22 -17.28 -6.77 -13.06
C ARG A 22 -17.33 -5.51 -13.92
N LEU A 23 -16.68 -5.49 -15.08
CA LEU A 23 -16.74 -4.35 -16.01
C LEU A 23 -18.16 -4.15 -16.56
N ARG A 24 -18.85 -5.24 -16.93
CA ARG A 24 -20.25 -5.19 -17.36
C ARG A 24 -21.18 -4.63 -16.28
N LEU A 25 -20.96 -5.02 -15.02
CA LEU A 25 -21.71 -4.49 -13.87
C LEU A 25 -21.38 -3.01 -13.63
N ALA A 26 -20.10 -2.63 -13.69
CA ALA A 26 -19.65 -1.25 -13.57
C ALA A 26 -20.29 -0.34 -14.62
N ARG A 27 -20.44 -0.82 -15.86
CA ARG A 27 -21.18 -0.13 -16.93
C ARG A 27 -22.66 0.04 -16.59
N GLN A 28 -23.33 -1.04 -16.17
CA GLN A 28 -24.75 -1.01 -15.84
C GLN A 28 -25.07 -0.08 -14.66
N ARG A 29 -24.22 -0.06 -13.63
CA ARG A 29 -24.34 0.86 -12.48
C ARG A 29 -24.31 2.34 -12.90
N ARG A 30 -23.57 2.65 -13.97
CA ARG A 30 -23.48 3.99 -14.57
C ARG A 30 -24.56 4.26 -15.62
N ARG A 31 -25.50 3.32 -15.83
CA ARG A 31 -26.59 3.41 -16.82
C ARG A 31 -26.09 3.65 -18.25
N LEU A 32 -24.88 3.18 -18.57
CA LEU A 32 -24.31 3.31 -19.90
C LEU A 32 -24.71 2.12 -20.78
N THR A 33 -25.15 2.39 -22.00
CA THR A 33 -25.40 1.34 -22.99
C THR A 33 -24.09 0.75 -23.49
N ALA A 34 -24.13 -0.50 -23.96
CA ALA A 34 -22.96 -1.11 -24.59
C ALA A 34 -22.47 -0.28 -25.79
N ARG A 35 -23.39 0.33 -26.56
CA ARG A 35 -23.06 1.16 -27.71
C ARG A 35 -22.28 2.40 -27.32
N GLN A 36 -22.74 3.14 -26.32
CA GLN A 36 -22.05 4.33 -25.81
C GLN A 36 -20.64 4.01 -25.32
N VAL A 37 -20.45 2.91 -24.60
CA VAL A 37 -19.11 2.52 -24.11
C VAL A 37 -18.21 2.08 -25.25
N ALA A 38 -18.72 1.29 -26.20
CA ALA A 38 -17.95 0.85 -27.35
C ALA A 38 -17.48 2.03 -28.22
N GLU A 39 -18.36 3.01 -28.49
CA GLU A 39 -18.04 4.23 -29.23
C GLU A 39 -16.99 5.07 -28.49
N ARG A 40 -17.16 5.31 -27.18
CA ARG A 40 -16.21 6.08 -26.37
C ARG A 40 -14.85 5.38 -26.23
N ALA A 41 -14.83 4.05 -26.19
CA ALA A 41 -13.61 3.26 -26.10
C ALA A 41 -12.97 2.97 -27.47
N GLY A 42 -13.55 3.49 -28.57
CA GLY A 42 -13.01 3.34 -29.92
C GLY A 42 -13.02 1.90 -30.45
N MET A 43 -14.01 1.08 -30.09
CA MET A 43 -14.08 -0.33 -30.49
C MET A 43 -15.46 -0.78 -30.98
N SER A 44 -15.51 -1.93 -31.64
CA SER A 44 -16.78 -2.51 -32.07
C SER A 44 -17.62 -3.02 -30.90
N LEU A 45 -18.94 -3.03 -31.05
CA LEU A 45 -19.86 -3.62 -30.07
C LEU A 45 -19.59 -5.12 -29.83
N MET A 46 -19.10 -5.82 -30.87
CA MET A 46 -18.74 -7.23 -30.79
C MET A 46 -17.53 -7.43 -29.86
N THR A 47 -16.52 -6.57 -30.00
CA THR A 47 -15.33 -6.54 -29.13
C THR A 47 -15.72 -6.28 -27.68
N LEU A 48 -16.56 -5.26 -27.43
CA LEU A 48 -17.05 -4.98 -26.08
C LEU A 48 -17.80 -6.17 -25.46
N ARG A 49 -18.67 -6.84 -26.23
CA ARG A 49 -19.37 -8.04 -25.76
C ARG A 49 -18.41 -9.21 -25.48
N GLY A 50 -17.35 -9.35 -26.27
CA GLY A 50 -16.28 -10.32 -26.02
C GLY A 50 -15.54 -10.02 -24.71
N LEU A 51 -15.23 -8.74 -24.48
CA LEU A 51 -14.56 -8.22 -23.29
C LEU A 51 -15.41 -8.42 -22.03
N GLU A 52 -16.70 -8.09 -22.07
CA GLU A 52 -17.64 -8.29 -20.96
C GLU A 52 -17.86 -9.78 -20.62
N ARG A 53 -17.53 -10.68 -21.55
CA ARG A 53 -17.52 -12.13 -21.32
C ARG A 53 -16.16 -12.65 -20.84
N GLY A 54 -15.14 -11.79 -20.72
CA GLY A 54 -13.78 -12.17 -20.34
C GLY A 54 -13.03 -12.94 -21.43
N GLY A 55 -13.21 -12.58 -22.70
CA GLY A 55 -12.50 -13.25 -23.79
C GLY A 55 -10.97 -13.03 -23.72
N ALA A 56 -10.20 -14.11 -23.66
CA ALA A 56 -8.73 -14.09 -23.66
C ALA A 56 -8.11 -13.56 -24.97
N GLY A 57 -8.87 -13.57 -26.08
CA GLY A 57 -8.44 -13.00 -27.36
C GLY A 57 -8.59 -11.48 -27.47
N VAL A 58 -9.19 -10.83 -26.47
CA VAL A 58 -9.30 -9.37 -26.43
C VAL A 58 -7.99 -8.80 -25.87
N THR A 59 -7.47 -7.76 -26.51
CA THR A 59 -6.20 -7.15 -26.11
C THR A 59 -6.32 -6.48 -24.75
N MET A 60 -5.24 -6.47 -23.96
CA MET A 60 -5.20 -5.76 -22.67
C MET A 60 -5.53 -4.26 -22.85
N GLY A 61 -5.04 -3.65 -23.95
CA GLY A 61 -5.37 -2.26 -24.29
C GLY A 61 -6.88 -2.02 -24.42
N ALA A 62 -7.65 -2.95 -24.99
CA ALA A 62 -9.10 -2.82 -25.07
C ALA A 62 -9.78 -2.90 -23.69
N TYR A 63 -9.32 -3.77 -22.79
CA TYR A 63 -9.79 -3.78 -21.40
C TYR A 63 -9.55 -2.42 -20.72
N LEU A 64 -8.35 -1.85 -20.89
CA LEU A 64 -7.99 -0.56 -20.30
C LEU A 64 -8.78 0.61 -20.91
N SER A 65 -9.02 0.62 -22.22
CA SER A 65 -9.86 1.64 -22.86
C SER A 65 -11.28 1.64 -22.28
N VAL A 66 -11.86 0.46 -22.02
CA VAL A 66 -13.16 0.35 -21.34
C VAL A 66 -13.09 0.82 -19.89
N MET A 67 -12.05 0.42 -19.14
CA MET A 67 -11.84 0.88 -17.76
C MET A 67 -11.73 2.41 -17.68
N GLN A 68 -11.05 3.05 -18.63
CA GLN A 68 -10.92 4.50 -18.69
C GLN A 68 -12.26 5.19 -18.97
N VAL A 69 -13.08 4.65 -19.88
CA VAL A 69 -14.46 5.16 -20.10
C VAL A 69 -15.34 5.00 -18.86
N LEU A 70 -15.09 3.96 -18.05
CA LEU A 70 -15.78 3.72 -16.79
C LEU A 70 -15.18 4.53 -15.62
N GLY A 71 -13.99 5.11 -15.76
CA GLY A 71 -13.29 5.85 -14.70
C GLY A 71 -12.78 4.96 -13.57
N ILE A 72 -12.32 3.74 -13.89
CA ILE A 72 -11.76 2.76 -12.94
C ILE A 72 -10.38 2.23 -13.40
N GLU A 73 -9.73 2.92 -14.33
CA GLU A 73 -8.42 2.54 -14.88
C GLU A 73 -7.31 2.46 -13.81
N ARG A 74 -7.43 3.24 -12.74
CA ARG A 74 -6.48 3.25 -11.61
C ARG A 74 -6.44 1.94 -10.83
N ASP A 75 -7.47 1.10 -10.94
CA ASP A 75 -7.46 -0.24 -10.34
C ASP A 75 -6.35 -1.12 -10.94
N LEU A 76 -5.81 -0.77 -12.11
CA LEU A 76 -4.65 -1.45 -12.69
C LEU A 76 -3.42 -1.38 -11.77
N ASP A 77 -3.26 -0.29 -11.01
CA ASP A 77 -2.11 -0.11 -10.10
C ASP A 77 -2.12 -1.13 -8.95
N LEU A 78 -3.27 -1.75 -8.68
CA LEU A 78 -3.42 -2.80 -7.66
C LEU A 78 -2.92 -4.17 -8.17
N LEU A 79 -2.86 -4.38 -9.48
CA LEU A 79 -2.46 -5.67 -10.05
C LEU A 79 -0.95 -5.85 -9.98
N GLY A 80 -0.51 -6.85 -9.20
CA GLY A 80 0.92 -7.15 -9.01
C GLY A 80 1.62 -6.27 -7.98
N GLN A 81 0.89 -5.36 -7.31
CA GLN A 81 1.44 -4.52 -6.25
C GLN A 81 1.94 -5.36 -5.05
N GLU A 82 1.18 -6.38 -4.68
CA GLU A 82 1.53 -7.29 -3.61
C GLU A 82 1.97 -8.64 -4.20
N ASP A 83 3.28 -8.81 -4.39
CA ASP A 83 3.90 -10.09 -4.75
C ASP A 83 4.65 -10.69 -3.55
N PRO A 84 3.95 -11.34 -2.61
CA PRO A 84 4.58 -11.89 -1.41
C PRO A 84 5.57 -13.01 -1.73
N VAL A 85 5.28 -13.83 -2.75
CA VAL A 85 6.16 -14.94 -3.16
C VAL A 85 7.43 -14.38 -3.77
N GLY A 86 7.33 -13.39 -4.67
CA GLY A 86 8.49 -12.71 -5.23
C GLY A 86 9.35 -12.04 -4.15
N ARG A 87 8.73 -11.40 -3.16
CA ARG A 87 9.45 -10.84 -2.00
C ARG A 87 10.21 -11.90 -1.21
N GLN A 88 9.56 -13.02 -0.86
CA GLN A 88 10.23 -14.12 -0.15
C GLN A 88 11.40 -14.70 -0.95
N LEU A 89 11.25 -14.86 -2.27
CA LEU A 89 12.32 -15.33 -3.16
C LEU A 89 13.48 -14.33 -3.24
N GLN A 90 13.20 -13.03 -3.19
CA GLN A 90 14.22 -11.99 -3.13
C GLN A 90 14.97 -12.05 -1.79
N ASP A 91 14.25 -12.09 -0.67
CA ASP A 91 14.84 -12.16 0.68
C ASP A 91 15.74 -13.38 0.86
N ALA A 92 15.32 -14.54 0.34
CA ALA A 92 16.11 -15.77 0.39
C ALA A 92 17.43 -15.70 -0.41
N ARG A 93 17.56 -14.78 -1.36
CA ARG A 93 18.77 -14.57 -2.18
C ARG A 93 19.73 -13.55 -1.58
N LEU A 94 19.30 -12.73 -0.62
CA LEU A 94 20.23 -11.82 0.05
C LEU A 94 21.18 -12.64 0.93
N PRO A 95 22.51 -12.45 0.82
CA PRO A 95 23.43 -13.07 1.76
C PRO A 95 23.04 -12.59 3.15
N SER A 96 22.82 -13.53 4.08
CA SER A 96 22.50 -13.18 5.45
C SER A 96 23.65 -12.31 5.95
N ARG A 97 23.41 -11.00 6.10
CA ARG A 97 24.36 -10.13 6.76
C ARG A 97 24.50 -10.70 8.17
N VAL A 98 25.58 -11.44 8.40
CA VAL A 98 25.98 -11.90 9.72
C VAL A 98 25.87 -10.68 10.61
N LYS A 99 25.06 -10.80 11.67
CA LYS A 99 24.72 -9.75 12.62
C LYS A 99 25.92 -8.83 12.78
N ALA A 100 25.80 -7.59 12.28
CA ALA A 100 26.72 -6.56 12.72
C ALA A 100 26.64 -6.58 14.24
N ALA A 101 27.77 -6.84 14.89
CA ALA A 101 27.89 -6.79 16.33
C ALA A 101 27.21 -5.51 16.83
N PRO A 102 26.55 -5.53 18.01
CA PRO A 102 25.95 -4.32 18.56
C PRO A 102 27.00 -3.20 18.49
N PRO A 103 26.63 -1.98 18.07
CA PRO A 103 27.59 -0.89 18.02
C PRO A 103 28.22 -0.83 19.41
N ALA A 104 29.51 -1.16 19.47
CA ALA A 104 30.28 -1.10 20.70
C ALA A 104 29.95 0.25 21.32
N ALA A 105 29.47 0.22 22.56
CA ALA A 105 29.06 1.40 23.29
C ALA A 105 30.08 2.50 22.99
N ILE A 106 29.65 3.54 22.29
CA ILE A 106 30.38 4.79 22.25
C ILE A 106 30.25 5.27 23.69
N THR A 107 31.17 4.82 24.54
CA THR A 107 31.50 5.49 25.79
C THR A 107 31.81 6.90 25.34
N ARG A 108 30.86 7.81 25.55
CA ARG A 108 31.12 9.23 25.46
C ARG A 108 32.08 9.53 26.59
N GLU A 109 33.36 9.28 26.34
CA GLU A 109 34.46 9.75 27.17
C GLU A 109 34.29 11.26 27.25
N SER A 110 33.72 11.69 28.35
CA SER A 110 33.25 13.03 28.59
C SER A 110 34.41 13.87 29.12
N HIS A 111 35.61 13.75 28.56
CA HIS A 111 36.78 14.50 29.01
C HIS A 111 37.54 15.08 27.81
N SER A 112 37.15 16.28 27.39
CA SER A 112 38.08 17.23 26.79
C SER A 112 38.40 18.27 27.86
N PRO A 113 39.62 18.31 28.42
CA PRO A 113 39.99 19.28 29.44
C PRO A 113 40.58 20.52 28.75
N ALA A 114 39.74 21.36 28.12
CA ALA A 114 40.14 22.71 27.67
C ALA A 114 38.95 23.49 27.09
N ALA A 115 37.95 23.79 27.91
CA ALA A 115 37.11 24.98 27.71
C ALA A 115 36.31 25.21 28.99
N GLN A 116 36.82 26.07 29.86
CA GLN A 116 35.96 26.70 30.86
C GLN A 116 34.93 27.51 30.08
N ALA A 117 33.72 26.97 29.92
CA ALA A 117 32.63 27.67 29.29
C ALA A 117 32.29 28.88 30.19
N LEU A 118 32.62 30.08 29.71
CA LEU A 118 32.13 31.32 30.30
C LEU A 118 30.61 31.21 30.40
N SER A 119 30.06 31.46 31.59
CA SER A 119 28.60 31.43 31.77
C SER A 119 27.95 32.47 30.86
N MET A 120 26.69 32.23 30.47
CA MET A 120 25.96 33.14 29.59
C MET A 120 25.88 34.58 30.13
N ASP A 121 25.92 34.76 31.45
CA ASP A 121 25.99 36.08 32.08
C ASP A 121 27.39 36.71 31.97
N GLN A 122 28.45 35.90 32.02
CA GLN A 122 29.83 36.37 31.77
C GLN A 122 30.01 36.81 30.31
N LEU A 123 29.45 36.06 29.35
CA LEU A 123 29.43 36.47 27.94
C LEU A 123 28.61 37.75 27.73
N ARG A 124 27.47 37.88 28.42
CA ARG A 124 26.61 39.07 28.33
C ARG A 124 27.30 40.33 28.87
N ASN A 125 28.03 40.23 29.98
CA ASN A 125 28.75 41.37 30.55
C ASN A 125 29.95 41.80 29.70
N LEU A 126 30.65 40.85 29.07
CA LEU A 126 31.75 41.16 28.13
C LEU A 126 31.24 41.85 26.86
N LEU A 127 30.06 41.48 26.38
CA LEU A 127 29.43 42.06 25.19
C LEU A 127 28.91 43.49 25.42
N GLN A 128 28.59 43.88 26.65
CA GLN A 128 28.09 45.23 26.96
C GLN A 128 29.18 46.32 26.94
N GLY A 129 30.46 45.94 26.89
CA GLY A 129 31.59 46.88 26.90
C GLY A 129 32.24 47.16 25.53
N LEU A 130 31.81 46.50 24.46
CA LEU A 130 32.48 46.56 23.15
C LEU A 130 31.77 47.55 22.20
N THR A 131 32.52 48.46 21.59
CA THR A 131 32.01 49.34 20.51
C THR A 131 31.77 48.54 19.23
N GLY A 132 30.87 49.03 18.37
CA GLY A 132 30.32 48.26 17.24
C GLY A 132 31.35 47.70 16.24
N ASP A 133 32.50 48.34 16.10
CA ASP A 133 33.56 47.88 15.19
C ASP A 133 34.32 46.67 15.73
N GLN A 134 34.51 46.57 17.06
CA GLN A 134 35.19 45.45 17.70
C GLN A 134 34.39 44.14 17.56
N LEU A 135 33.05 44.21 17.55
CA LEU A 135 32.19 43.03 17.37
C LEU A 135 32.25 42.44 15.97
N ARG A 136 32.45 43.28 14.96
CA ARG A 136 32.56 42.83 13.56
C ARG A 136 33.85 42.05 13.33
N GLU A 137 34.94 42.46 13.95
CA GLU A 137 36.25 41.81 13.81
C GLU A 137 36.27 40.42 14.47
N VAL A 138 35.62 40.28 15.63
CA VAL A 138 35.44 38.97 16.29
C VAL A 138 34.57 38.05 15.46
N LEU A 139 33.44 38.54 14.93
CA LEU A 139 32.57 37.74 14.05
C LEU A 139 33.26 37.31 12.75
N ALA A 140 34.14 38.15 12.18
CA ALA A 140 34.90 37.83 10.98
C ALA A 140 35.99 36.76 11.23
N SER A 141 36.50 36.67 12.46
CA SER A 141 37.55 35.71 12.85
C SER A 141 37.06 34.28 13.15
N MET A 142 35.74 34.03 13.15
CA MET A 142 35.19 32.70 13.45
C MET A 142 35.27 31.76 12.23
N PRO A 143 35.70 30.49 12.40
CA PRO A 143 35.86 29.55 11.29
C PRO A 143 34.49 29.12 10.73
N SER A 144 34.18 29.62 9.52
CA SER A 144 32.97 29.32 8.76
C SER A 144 32.99 27.90 8.15
N ALA A 145 32.91 26.85 8.98
CA ALA A 145 32.93 25.46 8.51
C ALA A 145 31.75 24.58 8.97
N ALA A 146 30.62 25.17 9.40
CA ALA A 146 29.45 24.39 9.83
C ALA A 146 28.11 24.94 9.29
N ALA A 147 28.08 25.42 8.04
CA ALA A 147 26.86 25.85 7.35
C ALA A 147 26.61 25.07 6.06
N HIS A 148 26.60 23.74 6.15
CA HIS A 148 25.81 22.90 5.25
C HIS A 148 24.71 22.25 6.07
N VAL A 149 23.61 22.98 6.23
CA VAL A 149 22.35 22.41 6.71
C VAL A 149 21.75 21.67 5.51
N GLN A 150 21.97 20.36 5.44
CA GLN A 150 21.13 19.47 4.65
C GLN A 150 19.72 19.55 5.24
N ILE A 151 18.83 20.26 4.56
CA ILE A 151 17.40 20.20 4.85
C ILE A 151 16.91 18.88 4.27
N ASP A 152 17.01 17.80 5.05
CA ASP A 152 16.27 16.59 4.76
C ASP A 152 14.75 16.90 4.81
N PRO A 153 13.91 16.35 3.92
CA PRO A 153 12.46 16.43 4.08
C PRO A 153 12.11 15.81 5.45
N PRO A 154 11.08 16.34 6.16
CA PRO A 154 10.78 15.91 7.51
C PRO A 154 10.59 14.40 7.53
N SER A 155 11.48 13.72 8.25
CA SER A 155 11.40 12.29 8.49
C SER A 155 10.04 12.02 9.10
N ALA A 156 9.16 11.34 8.36
CA ALA A 156 7.89 10.91 8.92
C ALA A 156 8.19 10.14 10.22
N PRO A 157 7.53 10.45 11.35
CA PRO A 157 7.79 9.74 12.59
C PRO A 157 7.60 8.26 12.31
N ALA A 158 8.60 7.44 12.70
CA ALA A 158 8.55 6.00 12.55
C ALA A 158 7.16 5.51 13.00
N ARG A 159 6.33 5.07 12.06
CA ARG A 159 5.06 4.43 12.40
C ARG A 159 5.44 3.22 13.23
N GLN A 160 5.21 3.32 14.54
CA GLN A 160 5.27 2.16 15.40
C GLN A 160 4.36 1.11 14.76
N PRO A 161 4.85 -0.12 14.51
CA PRO A 161 3.95 -1.18 14.06
C PRO A 161 2.79 -1.24 15.05
N PRO A 162 1.54 -1.41 14.58
CA PRO A 162 0.40 -1.47 15.48
C PRO A 162 0.72 -2.51 16.56
N LYS A 163 0.64 -2.10 17.83
CA LYS A 163 0.77 -3.02 18.96
C LYS A 163 -0.12 -4.21 18.65
N ARG A 164 0.46 -5.41 18.58
CA ARG A 164 -0.29 -6.65 18.32
C ARG A 164 -1.56 -6.58 19.16
N ALA A 165 -2.71 -6.54 18.50
CA ALA A 165 -3.98 -6.61 19.20
C ALA A 165 -3.91 -7.83 20.10
N ARG A 166 -4.21 -7.65 21.40
CA ARG A 166 -4.39 -8.79 22.29
C ARG A 166 -5.41 -9.71 21.61
N PRO A 167 -5.21 -11.04 21.63
CA PRO A 167 -6.24 -11.93 21.13
C PRO A 167 -7.54 -11.56 21.84
N VAL A 168 -8.56 -11.20 21.06
CA VAL A 168 -9.90 -10.95 21.59
C VAL A 168 -10.35 -12.28 22.18
N THR A 169 -10.26 -12.40 23.50
CA THR A 169 -10.71 -13.58 24.25
C THR A 169 -12.23 -13.61 24.42
N ASP A 170 -12.94 -12.63 23.88
CA ASP A 170 -14.39 -12.51 24.01
C ASP A 170 -15.10 -13.00 22.74
N ALA A 171 -14.99 -14.30 22.47
CA ALA A 171 -15.91 -14.97 21.54
C ALA A 171 -17.36 -14.93 22.09
N GLN A 172 -17.54 -14.75 23.39
CA GLN A 172 -18.84 -14.67 24.05
C GLN A 172 -19.56 -13.32 23.90
N ASN A 173 -18.85 -12.20 23.71
CA ASN A 173 -19.48 -10.87 23.83
C ASN A 173 -20.27 -10.44 22.58
N TRP A 174 -20.07 -11.10 21.43
CA TRP A 174 -20.78 -10.76 20.18
C TRP A 174 -22.20 -11.33 20.09
N ILE A 175 -22.55 -12.30 20.94
CA ILE A 175 -23.89 -12.90 20.96
C ILE A 175 -24.89 -11.94 21.62
N GLU A 176 -24.48 -11.28 22.72
CA GLU A 176 -25.35 -10.34 23.44
C GLU A 176 -25.49 -8.99 22.71
N GLU A 177 -24.42 -8.46 22.10
CA GLU A 177 -24.49 -7.21 21.32
C GLU A 177 -25.28 -7.37 20.01
N GLY A 178 -25.38 -8.60 19.47
CA GLY A 178 -26.07 -8.90 18.23
C GLY A 178 -27.58 -9.15 18.36
N GLY A 179 -28.13 -9.17 19.58
CA GLY A 179 -29.56 -9.44 19.82
C GLY A 179 -29.98 -10.90 19.57
N PHE A 180 -29.05 -11.85 19.59
CA PHE A 180 -29.33 -13.28 19.43
C PHE A 180 -29.27 -13.99 20.80
N ALA A 181 -30.25 -14.83 21.11
CA ALA A 181 -30.37 -15.44 22.44
C ALA A 181 -29.35 -16.58 22.71
N SER A 182 -28.72 -17.14 21.67
CA SER A 182 -27.78 -18.27 21.78
C SER A 182 -27.00 -18.50 20.48
N ALA A 183 -25.79 -19.09 20.59
CA ALA A 183 -25.00 -19.55 19.45
C ALA A 183 -25.72 -20.63 18.61
N ASP A 184 -26.55 -21.46 19.24
CA ASP A 184 -27.32 -22.52 18.55
C ASP A 184 -28.43 -21.95 17.66
N ASP A 185 -29.02 -20.80 18.02
CA ASP A 185 -30.04 -20.14 17.19
C ASP A 185 -29.45 -19.52 15.92
N LEU A 186 -28.21 -19.05 16.00
CA LEU A 186 -27.48 -18.48 14.86
C LEU A 186 -27.08 -19.57 13.86
N ALA A 187 -26.69 -20.75 14.35
CA ALA A 187 -26.39 -21.91 13.52
C ALA A 187 -27.61 -22.41 12.72
N ARG A 188 -28.83 -22.24 13.24
CA ARG A 188 -30.08 -22.64 12.57
C ARG A 188 -30.46 -21.75 11.38
N LEU A 189 -29.94 -20.52 11.30
CA LEU A 189 -30.22 -19.60 10.21
C LEU A 189 -29.40 -19.88 8.94
N ILE A 190 -28.31 -20.65 9.07
CA ILE A 190 -27.50 -21.13 7.94
C ILE A 190 -28.21 -22.34 7.33
N LYS A 191 -29.25 -22.04 6.52
CA LYS A 191 -30.04 -23.04 5.81
C LYS A 191 -29.16 -23.88 4.88
N ALA A 192 -28.92 -25.14 5.25
CA ALA A 192 -28.32 -26.12 4.33
C ALA A 192 -29.21 -26.28 3.09
N PRO A 193 -28.66 -26.27 1.86
CA PRO A 193 -29.46 -26.48 0.65
C PRO A 193 -30.05 -27.90 0.65
N PRO A 194 -31.31 -28.10 0.21
CA PRO A 194 -31.92 -29.43 0.20
C PRO A 194 -31.22 -30.35 -0.81
N ALA A 195 -31.00 -31.61 -0.42
CA ALA A 195 -30.35 -32.64 -1.22
C ALA A 195 -31.06 -32.88 -2.57
N PRO A 196 -30.33 -33.21 -3.65
CA PRO A 196 -30.91 -33.42 -4.97
C PRO A 196 -31.82 -34.67 -4.98
N ARG A 197 -33.06 -34.50 -5.45
CA ARG A 197 -34.01 -35.61 -5.62
C ARG A 197 -33.52 -36.56 -6.71
N ALA A 198 -33.33 -37.83 -6.35
CA ALA A 198 -33.03 -38.90 -7.31
C ALA A 198 -34.13 -39.02 -8.37
N ARG A 199 -33.76 -38.86 -9.65
CA ARG A 199 -34.63 -39.16 -10.79
C ARG A 199 -34.84 -40.68 -10.84
N LYS A 200 -36.08 -41.14 -10.64
CA LYS A 200 -36.47 -42.49 -11.03
C LYS A 200 -36.44 -42.58 -12.55
N ALA A 201 -35.62 -43.49 -13.06
CA ALA A 201 -35.57 -43.87 -14.46
C ALA A 201 -36.95 -44.41 -14.89
N ARG A 202 -37.37 -43.99 -16.08
CA ARG A 202 -38.47 -44.59 -16.83
C ARG A 202 -38.03 -44.74 -18.26
#